data_AF-S4W5U5-F1
#
_entry.id   AF-S4W5U5-F1
#
_cell.length_a   1.000
_cell.length_b   1.000
_cell.length_c   1.000
_cell.angle_alpha   90.00
_cell.angle_beta   90.00
_cell.angle_gamma   90.00
#
_symmetry.space_group_name_H-M   'P 1'
#
loop_
_entity.id
_entity.type
_entity.pdbx_description
1 polymer ?
#
loop_
_entity_poly.entity_id
_entity_poly.type
_entity_poly.pdbx_seq_one_letter_code
_entity_poly.pdbx_strand_id
1 'polypeptide(L)'
;MTRIGLVVLALAAALAAGAAAGSISPWWWFAAVPLTLLGLLGTWDLLQRRHSVLRNYPVLGHARFLLERIRPELQQYFVERNFDGRPFDRDVRSIVYERAKGTDAEQPYGTEQDVYQPGYEFLIL
;
A
#
# COMPACT_ATOMS: atom_id res chain seq x y z
N MET A 1 -23.93 1.43 1.13
CA MET A 1 -24.56 0.24 0.51
C MET A 1 -23.78 -0.27 -0.69
N THR A 2 -23.18 0.62 -1.49
CA THR A 2 -22.36 0.27 -2.67
C THR A 2 -21.19 -0.69 -2.39
N ARG A 3 -20.38 -0.45 -1.34
CA ARG A 3 -19.20 -1.29 -1.02
C ARG A 3 -19.52 -2.76 -0.68
N ILE A 4 -20.59 -3.01 0.08
CA ILE A 4 -21.04 -4.37 0.42
C ILE A 4 -21.65 -5.01 -0.83
N GLY A 5 -22.42 -4.24 -1.60
CA GLY A 5 -22.98 -4.70 -2.88
C GLY A 5 -21.92 -5.18 -3.86
N LEU A 6 -20.77 -4.49 -3.95
CA LEU A 6 -19.66 -4.91 -4.82
C LEU A 6 -19.04 -6.26 -4.40
N VAL A 7 -18.83 -6.48 -3.10
CA VAL A 7 -18.29 -7.76 -2.60
C VAL A 7 -19.29 -8.89 -2.79
N VAL A 8 -20.58 -8.65 -2.51
CA VAL A 8 -21.65 -9.62 -2.74
C VAL A 8 -21.77 -9.97 -4.22
N LEU A 9 -21.67 -8.99 -5.12
CA LEU A 9 -21.69 -9.20 -6.56
C LEU A 9 -20.48 -10.01 -7.05
N ALA A 10 -19.28 -9.74 -6.50
CA ALA A 10 -18.08 -10.51 -6.80
C ALA A 10 -18.21 -11.97 -6.35
N LEU A 11 -18.77 -12.23 -5.16
CA LEU A 11 -19.05 -13.57 -4.67
C LEU A 11 -20.11 -14.29 -5.51
N ALA A 12 -21.17 -13.59 -5.91
CA ALA A 12 -22.19 -14.15 -6.80
C ALA A 12 -21.61 -14.50 -8.18
N ALA A 13 -20.75 -13.64 -8.74
CA ALA A 13 -20.03 -13.91 -9.98
C ALA A 13 -19.06 -15.09 -9.85
N ALA A 14 -18.38 -15.24 -8.69
CA ALA A 14 -17.52 -16.39 -8.41
C ALA A 14 -18.31 -17.70 -8.38
N LEU A 15 -19.48 -17.72 -7.73
CA LEU A 15 -20.37 -18.88 -7.69
C LEU A 15 -20.91 -19.23 -9.08
N ALA A 16 -21.31 -18.22 -9.86
CA ALA A 16 -21.77 -18.43 -11.23
C ALA A 16 -20.66 -18.99 -12.14
N ALA A 17 -19.43 -18.47 -12.03
CA ALA A 17 -18.28 -18.98 -12.77
C ALA A 17 -17.92 -20.42 -12.35
N GLY A 18 -18.00 -20.75 -11.06
CA GLY A 18 -17.79 -22.11 -10.56
C GLY A 18 -18.84 -23.09 -11.07
N ALA A 19 -20.12 -22.68 -11.10
CA ALA A 19 -21.20 -23.49 -11.67
C ALA A 19 -21.02 -23.70 -13.19
N ALA A 20 -20.60 -22.67 -13.92
CA ALA A 20 -20.28 -22.76 -15.34
C ALA A 20 -19.08 -23.67 -15.63
N ALA A 21 -18.11 -23.75 -14.71
CA ALA A 21 -16.97 -24.65 -14.82
C ALA A 21 -17.37 -26.13 -14.76
N GLY A 22 -18.38 -26.47 -13.97
CA GLY A 22 -18.91 -27.84 -13.87
C GLY A 22 -19.90 -28.23 -14.97
N SER A 23 -20.60 -27.26 -15.57
CA SER A 23 -21.73 -27.51 -16.49
C SER A 23 -21.43 -27.23 -17.97
N ILE A 24 -20.53 -26.29 -18.28
CA ILE A 24 -20.28 -25.84 -19.65
C ILE A 24 -18.87 -26.20 -20.10
N SER A 25 -17.85 -25.77 -19.35
CA SER A 25 -16.45 -25.99 -19.73
C SER A 25 -15.50 -25.77 -18.55
N PRO A 26 -14.48 -26.63 -18.35
CA PRO A 26 -13.46 -26.44 -17.31
C PRO A 26 -12.69 -25.12 -17.40
N TRP A 27 -12.66 -24.45 -18.55
CA TRP A 27 -11.96 -23.16 -18.72
C TRP A 27 -12.51 -22.03 -17.83
N TRP A 28 -13.75 -22.15 -17.34
CA TRP A 28 -14.31 -21.19 -16.39
C TRP A 28 -13.60 -21.18 -15.03
N TRP A 29 -12.80 -22.20 -14.70
CA TRP A 29 -11.95 -22.20 -13.51
C TRP A 29 -10.97 -21.01 -13.48
N PHE A 30 -10.49 -20.55 -14.63
CA PHE A 30 -9.61 -19.39 -14.72
C PHE A 30 -10.29 -18.08 -14.30
N ALA A 31 -11.62 -17.99 -14.41
CA ALA A 31 -12.39 -16.86 -13.89
C ALA A 31 -12.86 -17.11 -12.45
N ALA A 32 -13.30 -18.34 -12.15
CA ALA A 32 -13.84 -18.70 -10.85
C ALA A 32 -12.82 -18.53 -9.73
N VAL A 33 -11.59 -19.03 -9.91
CA VAL A 33 -10.52 -18.96 -8.90
C VAL A 33 -10.21 -17.51 -8.47
N PRO A 34 -9.84 -16.58 -9.38
CA PRO A 34 -9.54 -15.21 -8.98
C PRO A 34 -10.75 -14.47 -8.41
N LEU A 35 -11.95 -14.67 -8.97
CA LEU A 35 -13.16 -14.04 -8.43
C LEU A 35 -13.47 -14.51 -7.00
N THR A 36 -13.26 -15.79 -6.71
CA THR A 36 -13.45 -16.34 -5.37
C THR A 36 -12.44 -15.74 -4.39
N LEU A 37 -11.16 -15.67 -4.78
CA LEU A 37 -10.11 -15.06 -3.96
C LEU A 37 -10.39 -13.58 -3.67
N LEU A 38 -10.79 -12.80 -4.68
CA LEU A 38 -11.14 -11.38 -4.52
C LEU A 38 -12.39 -11.19 -3.66
N GLY A 39 -13.39 -12.05 -3.79
CA GLY A 39 -14.59 -12.04 -2.95
C GLY A 39 -14.28 -12.34 -1.48
N LEU A 40 -13.44 -13.34 -1.23
CA LEU A 40 -12.97 -13.67 0.12
C LEU A 40 -12.14 -12.53 0.73
N LEU A 41 -11.20 -11.98 -0.02
CA LEU A 41 -10.36 -10.85 0.42
C LEU A 41 -11.21 -9.61 0.71
N GLY A 42 -12.15 -9.26 -0.17
CA GLY A 42 -13.08 -8.16 0.04
C GLY A 42 -13.99 -8.37 1.25
N THR A 43 -14.38 -9.61 1.54
CA THR A 43 -15.15 -9.96 2.74
C THR A 43 -14.32 -9.76 4.00
N TRP A 44 -13.06 -10.20 3.98
CA TRP A 44 -12.11 -9.97 5.07
C TRP A 44 -11.87 -8.48 5.33
N ASP A 45 -11.67 -7.70 4.27
CA ASP A 45 -11.50 -6.23 4.34
C ASP A 45 -12.69 -5.52 4.98
N LEU A 46 -13.91 -5.99 4.72
CA LEU A 46 -15.13 -5.44 5.30
C LEU A 46 -15.28 -5.79 6.79
N LEU A 47 -14.81 -6.98 7.20
CA LEU A 47 -14.86 -7.47 8.58
C LEU A 47 -13.77 -6.85 9.45
N GLN A 48 -12.60 -6.57 8.89
CA GLN A 48 -11.47 -6.03 9.62
C GLN A 48 -11.75 -4.62 10.16
N ARG A 49 -11.56 -4.43 11.47
CA ARG A 49 -11.78 -3.13 12.15
C ARG A 49 -10.55 -2.23 12.25
N ARG A 50 -9.36 -2.76 11.94
CA ARG A 50 -8.08 -2.05 12.17
C ARG A 50 -7.75 -1.00 11.10
N HIS A 51 -8.16 -1.20 9.85
CA HIS A 51 -7.80 -0.33 8.73
C HIS A 51 -9.04 0.29 8.09
N SER A 52 -9.35 1.54 8.45
CA SER A 52 -10.52 2.27 7.95
C SER A 52 -10.53 2.45 6.42
N VAL A 53 -9.35 2.48 5.78
CA VAL A 53 -9.20 2.61 4.32
C VAL A 53 -9.67 1.33 3.60
N LEU A 54 -9.19 0.16 4.03
CA LEU A 54 -9.59 -1.14 3.46
C LEU A 54 -11.10 -1.38 3.61
N ARG A 55 -11.67 -0.95 4.74
CA ARG A 55 -13.11 -1.08 4.99
C ARG A 55 -13.97 -0.21 4.07
N ASN A 56 -13.47 0.96 3.66
CA ASN A 56 -14.19 1.84 2.73
C ASN A 56 -13.98 1.45 1.26
N TYR A 57 -12.80 0.93 0.93
CA TYR A 57 -12.42 0.49 -0.41
C TYR A 57 -11.88 -0.95 -0.37
N PRO A 58 -12.76 -1.96 -0.22
CA PRO A 58 -12.34 -3.36 -0.20
C PRO A 58 -11.63 -3.71 -1.51
N VAL A 59 -10.57 -4.52 -1.42
CA VAL A 59 -9.66 -4.87 -2.54
C VAL A 59 -8.84 -3.67 -3.05
N LEU A 60 -9.47 -2.58 -3.48
CA LEU A 60 -8.80 -1.41 -4.05
C LEU A 60 -7.88 -0.68 -3.06
N GLY A 61 -8.17 -0.74 -1.76
CA GLY A 61 -7.32 -0.15 -0.73
C GLY A 61 -5.92 -0.79 -0.68
N HIS A 62 -5.78 -2.06 -1.11
CA HIS A 62 -4.48 -2.72 -1.21
C HIS A 62 -3.57 -2.07 -2.26
N ALA A 63 -4.14 -1.53 -3.35
CA ALA A 63 -3.36 -0.83 -4.37
C ALA A 63 -2.67 0.41 -3.79
N ARG A 64 -3.33 1.12 -2.85
CA ARG A 64 -2.69 2.25 -2.15
C ARG A 64 -1.46 1.79 -1.36
N PHE A 65 -1.59 0.72 -0.57
CA PHE A 65 -0.47 0.22 0.23
C PHE A 65 0.66 -0.35 -0.65
N LEU A 66 0.32 -0.95 -1.79
CA LEU A 66 1.30 -1.42 -2.77
C LEU A 66 2.07 -0.24 -3.38
N LEU A 67 1.36 0.81 -3.81
CA LEU A 67 1.99 2.03 -4.34
C LEU A 67 2.81 2.75 -3.27
N GLU A 68 2.39 2.73 -2.01
CA GLU A 68 3.14 3.31 -0.90
C GLU A 68 4.45 2.55 -0.62
N ARG A 69 4.49 1.23 -0.88
CA ARG A 69 5.72 0.43 -0.82
C ARG A 69 6.64 0.64 -2.02
N ILE A 70 6.09 0.84 -3.21
CA ILE A 70 6.86 1.07 -4.45
C ILE A 70 7.35 2.53 -4.54
N ARG A 71 6.65 3.47 -3.89
CA ARG A 71 6.97 4.90 -3.91
C ARG A 71 8.44 5.21 -3.52
N PRO A 72 9.04 4.66 -2.45
CA PRO A 72 10.43 4.91 -2.10
C PRO A 72 11.40 4.51 -3.22
N GLU A 73 11.20 3.33 -3.81
CA GLU A 73 12.03 2.80 -4.89
C GLU A 73 11.92 3.71 -6.13
N LEU A 74 10.69 4.06 -6.55
CA LEU A 74 10.49 4.98 -7.67
C LEU A 74 11.08 6.37 -7.39
N GLN A 75 10.96 6.87 -6.17
CA GLN A 75 11.51 8.17 -5.80
C GLN A 75 13.04 8.14 -5.81
N GLN A 76 13.65 7.07 -5.30
CA GLN A 76 15.11 6.88 -5.30
C GLN A 76 15.68 6.81 -6.73
N TYR A 77 15.06 6.05 -7.62
CA TYR A 77 15.60 5.88 -8.98
C TYR A 77 15.26 7.00 -9.98
N PHE A 78 14.10 7.66 -9.83
CA PHE A 78 13.64 8.66 -10.80
C PHE A 78 13.67 10.12 -10.31
N VAL A 79 13.77 10.36 -9.00
CA VAL A 79 13.61 11.72 -8.43
C VAL A 79 14.81 12.16 -7.57
N GLU A 80 15.26 11.32 -6.63
CA GLU A 80 16.38 11.47 -5.68
C GLU A 80 16.48 12.78 -4.85
N ARG A 81 16.95 12.63 -3.59
CA ARG A 81 17.04 13.58 -2.45
C ARG A 81 15.82 13.59 -1.52
N ASN A 82 15.94 12.92 -0.37
CA ASN A 82 14.92 12.91 0.70
C ASN A 82 14.91 14.21 1.55
N PHE A 83 15.94 15.05 1.41
CA PHE A 83 16.19 16.24 2.24
C PHE A 83 15.68 17.58 1.66
N ASP A 84 15.15 17.60 0.43
CA ASP A 84 14.70 18.85 -0.22
C ASP A 84 13.28 19.31 0.18
N GLY A 85 12.62 18.60 1.10
CA GLY A 85 11.26 18.93 1.55
C GLY A 85 11.23 20.12 2.52
N ARG A 86 10.53 21.21 2.17
CA ARG A 86 10.20 22.31 3.11
C ARG A 86 8.73 22.24 3.54
N PRO A 87 8.36 22.54 4.81
CA PRO A 87 9.21 22.93 5.95
C PRO A 87 9.83 21.74 6.71
N PHE A 88 9.39 20.51 6.45
CA PHE A 88 9.99 19.29 7.00
C PHE A 88 10.33 18.33 5.85
N ASP A 89 11.53 17.78 5.90
CA ASP A 89 12.00 16.78 4.96
C ASP A 89 11.24 15.44 5.15
N ARG A 90 11.48 14.51 4.22
CA ARG A 90 10.78 13.23 4.26
C ARG A 90 11.23 12.37 5.44
N ASP A 91 12.51 12.46 5.80
CA ASP A 91 13.14 11.62 6.83
C ASP A 91 12.62 11.99 8.23
N VAL A 92 12.45 13.27 8.52
CA VAL A 92 11.81 13.74 9.75
C VAL A 92 10.37 13.22 9.82
N ARG A 93 9.64 13.24 8.70
CA ARG A 93 8.24 12.79 8.67
C ARG A 93 8.10 11.27 8.84
N SER A 94 8.96 10.47 8.20
CA SER A 94 8.92 9.00 8.35
C SER A 94 9.20 8.58 9.80
N ILE A 95 10.21 9.18 10.43
CA ILE A 95 10.55 8.91 11.84
C ILE A 95 9.37 9.23 12.77
N VAL A 96 8.68 10.37 12.56
CA VAL A 96 7.48 10.71 13.35
C VAL A 96 6.37 9.68 13.15
N TYR A 97 6.12 9.23 11.92
CA TYR A 97 5.10 8.21 11.65
C TYR A 97 5.45 6.83 12.24
N GLU A 98 6.71 6.43 12.19
CA GLU A 98 7.18 5.16 12.74
C GLU A 98 7.08 5.14 14.25
N ARG A 99 7.50 6.21 14.93
CA ARG A 99 7.31 6.39 16.38
C ARG A 99 5.84 6.41 16.77
N ALA A 100 5.00 7.12 16.02
CA ALA A 100 3.56 7.18 16.29
C ALA A 100 2.87 5.81 16.12
N LYS A 101 3.44 4.91 15.31
CA LYS A 101 2.95 3.54 15.12
C LYS A 101 3.57 2.53 16.12
N GLY A 102 4.53 2.94 16.94
CA GLY A 102 5.20 2.06 17.90
C GLY A 102 6.18 1.06 17.26
N THR A 103 6.72 1.41 16.09
CA THR A 103 7.76 0.67 15.37
C THR A 103 9.14 1.25 15.71
N ASP A 104 10.18 0.40 15.79
CA ASP A 104 11.55 0.87 16.02
C ASP A 104 11.97 1.84 14.90
N ALA A 105 12.30 3.06 15.31
CA ALA A 105 12.68 4.16 14.44
C ALA A 105 14.19 4.40 14.57
N GLU A 106 14.98 3.55 13.93
CA GLU A 106 16.44 3.68 13.86
C GLU A 106 16.85 4.30 12.52
N GLN A 107 17.47 5.47 12.57
CA GLN A 107 18.09 6.13 11.42
C GLN A 107 19.61 6.16 11.63
N PRO A 108 20.45 5.75 10.66
CA PRO A 108 21.90 5.81 10.79
C PRO A 108 22.39 7.27 10.92
N TYR A 109 23.41 7.50 11.74
CA TYR A 109 24.00 8.82 12.06
C TYR A 109 24.75 9.52 10.89
N GLY A 110 24.70 8.98 9.67
CA GLY A 110 25.34 9.59 8.50
C GLY A 110 24.63 10.87 8.05
N THR A 111 25.35 11.77 7.37
CA THR A 111 24.74 12.92 6.69
C THR A 111 24.55 12.59 5.21
N GLU A 112 23.33 12.75 4.71
CA GLU A 112 23.03 12.72 3.28
C GLU A 112 23.18 14.12 2.62
N GLN A 113 23.49 15.16 3.41
CA GLN A 113 23.65 16.52 2.92
C GLN A 113 25.02 16.74 2.28
N ASP A 114 25.07 17.60 1.25
CA ASP A 114 26.30 17.97 0.57
C ASP A 114 27.14 18.93 1.42
N VAL A 115 28.11 18.36 2.13
CA VAL A 115 29.02 19.09 3.03
C VAL A 115 29.99 20.03 2.29
N TYR A 116 30.09 19.92 0.97
CA TYR A 116 30.93 20.79 0.13
C TYR A 116 30.14 21.92 -0.53
N GLN A 117 28.82 21.99 -0.30
CA GLN A 117 27.99 23.04 -0.86
C GLN A 117 28.40 24.42 -0.30
N PRO A 118 28.48 25.47 -1.14
CA PRO A 118 28.74 26.83 -0.67
C PRO A 118 27.70 27.27 0.37
N GLY A 119 28.16 27.59 1.59
CA GLY A 119 27.31 27.98 2.72
C GLY A 119 26.98 26.85 3.70
N TYR A 120 27.49 25.63 3.50
CA TYR A 120 27.41 24.57 4.49
C TYR A 120 28.44 24.82 5.62
N GLU A 121 27.96 25.03 6.85
CA GLU A 121 28.80 25.24 8.02
C GLU A 121 29.03 23.92 8.77
N PHE A 122 30.29 23.58 9.00
CA PHE A 122 30.67 22.50 9.91
C PHE A 122 31.65 23.02 10.96
N LEU A 123 31.51 22.51 12.18
CA LEU A 123 32.46 22.78 13.25
C LEU A 123 33.74 22.01 12.96
N ILE A 124 34.81 22.73 12.63
CA ILE A 124 36.17 22.21 12.70
C ILE A 124 36.61 22.45 14.14
N LEU A 125 36.74 21.38 14.93
CA LEU A 125 37.36 21.42 16.26
C LEU A 125 38.88 21.51 16.14
#